data_AF-A0A4Q5NV69-F1
#
_entry.id   AF-A0A4Q5NV69-F1
#
_cell.length_a   1.000
_cell.length_b   1.000
_cell.length_c   1.000
_cell.angle_alpha   90.00
_cell.angle_beta   90.00
_cell.angle_gamma   90.00
#
_symmetry.space_group_name_H-M   'P 1'
#
loop_
_entity.id
_entity.type
_entity.pdbx_description
1 polymer ?
#
loop_
_entity_poly.entity_id
_entity_poly.type
_entity_poly.pdbx_seq_one_letter_code
_entity_poly.pdbx_strand_id
1 'polypeptide(L)'
;MTNPFTIRLPRKAFTLIELLVVIAIIAILAAILFPVFARARENARRTSCLSNVRQLGLGIMQYTQDYDERYTPCTTCTIVGAPLGACNTGLAILWPQLLQPYVKSTQVFQCPSDTNSTAIPAWAMPNPPAPYIKPIHNSYLSSYNLMYNSASLASVQSPATTVILADGGLTASATPPYVTTTQKPTSWILVDPTDGNAQSANEDWAAPNSRHLETGVLAFADGHAKSMRTSKWYYANTPWLDIAIGGN
;
A
#
# COMPACT_ATOMS: atom_id res chain seq x y z
N MET A 1 4.91 -81.06 -16.34
CA MET A 1 5.67 -79.81 -16.51
C MET A 1 5.36 -78.91 -15.31
N THR A 2 6.18 -78.97 -14.26
CA THR A 2 6.02 -78.15 -13.05
C THR A 2 7.32 -77.39 -12.82
N ASN A 3 7.23 -76.06 -12.80
CA ASN A 3 8.31 -75.12 -12.50
C ASN A 3 7.67 -73.91 -11.79
N PRO A 4 8.37 -73.15 -10.95
CA PRO A 4 9.32 -73.54 -9.91
C PRO A 4 8.95 -72.90 -8.54
N PHE A 5 9.63 -73.33 -7.48
CA PHE A 5 9.58 -72.72 -6.15
C PHE A 5 10.08 -71.26 -6.18
N THR A 6 9.18 -70.28 -5.96
CA THR A 6 9.56 -68.89 -5.68
C THR A 6 9.94 -68.72 -4.21
N ILE A 7 11.23 -68.52 -3.93
CA ILE A 7 11.74 -68.13 -2.61
C ILE A 7 11.31 -66.68 -2.34
N ARG A 8 10.35 -66.47 -1.43
CA ARG A 8 10.00 -65.13 -0.96
C ARG A 8 11.03 -64.68 0.08
N LEU A 9 11.88 -63.72 -0.27
CA LEU A 9 12.76 -63.06 0.70
C LEU A 9 11.92 -62.34 1.76
N PRO A 10 12.30 -62.39 3.05
CA PRO A 10 11.57 -61.71 4.11
C PRO A 10 11.55 -60.20 3.83
N ARG A 11 10.36 -59.61 3.76
CA ARG A 11 10.20 -58.16 3.69
C ARG A 11 10.69 -57.57 5.01
N LYS A 12 11.67 -56.67 4.96
CA LYS A 12 12.08 -55.87 6.12
C LYS A 12 10.87 -55.07 6.61
N ALA A 13 10.40 -55.37 7.81
CA ALA A 13 9.39 -54.58 8.48
C ALA A 13 10.05 -53.32 9.06
N PHE A 14 9.44 -52.16 8.80
CA PHE A 14 9.89 -50.89 9.36
C PHE A 14 9.69 -50.90 10.87
N THR A 15 10.71 -50.51 11.63
CA THR A 15 10.58 -50.38 13.08
C THR A 15 9.87 -49.07 13.43
N LEU A 16 9.14 -49.07 14.54
CA LEU A 16 8.46 -47.86 15.04
C LEU A 16 9.46 -46.71 15.29
N ILE A 17 10.68 -47.04 15.70
CA ILE A 17 11.76 -46.07 15.96
C ILE A 17 12.21 -45.39 14.66
N GLU A 18 12.39 -46.13 13.56
CA GLU A 18 12.77 -45.56 12.27
C GLU A 18 11.71 -44.57 11.75
N LEU A 19 10.42 -44.89 11.91
CA LEU A 19 9.34 -43.98 11.56
C LEU A 19 9.36 -42.72 12.44
N LEU A 20 9.55 -42.89 13.75
CA LEU A 20 9.55 -41.80 14.73
C LEU A 20 10.70 -40.81 14.50
N VAL A 21 11.89 -41.29 14.18
CA VAL A 21 13.03 -40.43 13.87
C VAL A 21 12.78 -39.61 12.59
N VAL A 22 12.17 -40.21 11.56
CA VAL A 22 11.88 -39.51 10.31
C VAL A 22 10.88 -38.38 10.51
N ILE A 23 9.76 -38.65 11.22
CA ILE A 23 8.79 -37.59 11.51
C ILE A 23 9.39 -36.50 12.39
N ALA A 24 10.28 -36.85 13.33
CA ALA A 24 10.96 -35.89 14.18
C ALA A 24 11.87 -34.97 13.34
N ILE A 25 12.64 -35.52 12.40
CA ILE A 25 13.48 -34.73 11.49
C ILE A 25 12.62 -33.83 10.59
N ILE A 26 11.53 -34.35 10.01
CA ILE A 26 10.61 -33.55 9.17
C ILE A 26 9.99 -32.42 10.01
N ALA A 27 9.58 -32.68 11.24
CA ALA A 27 9.01 -31.67 12.13
C ALA A 27 10.02 -30.55 12.43
N ILE A 28 11.28 -30.88 12.70
CA ILE A 28 12.36 -29.90 12.94
C ILE A 28 12.61 -29.06 11.68
N LEU A 29 12.72 -29.70 10.51
CA LEU A 29 12.96 -29.00 9.24
C LEU A 29 11.79 -28.07 8.89
N ALA A 30 10.55 -28.55 9.03
CA ALA A 30 9.36 -27.75 8.79
C ALA A 30 9.25 -26.55 9.74
N ALA A 31 9.58 -26.75 11.03
CA ALA A 31 9.56 -25.68 12.04
C ALA A 31 10.50 -24.51 11.70
N ILE A 32 11.65 -24.78 11.06
CA ILE A 32 12.58 -23.74 10.61
C ILE A 32 12.17 -23.18 9.25
N LEU A 33 11.69 -24.03 8.34
CA LEU A 33 11.38 -23.64 6.96
C LEU A 33 10.16 -22.70 6.87
N PHE A 34 9.11 -22.93 7.65
CA PHE A 34 7.90 -22.11 7.60
C PHE A 34 8.10 -20.63 7.95
N PRO A 35 8.75 -20.24 9.07
CA PRO A 35 8.97 -18.83 9.38
C PRO A 35 9.89 -18.15 8.36
N VAL A 36 10.91 -18.86 7.85
CA VAL A 36 11.82 -18.33 6.82
C VAL A 36 11.08 -18.10 5.51
N PHE A 37 10.26 -19.08 5.08
CA PHE A 37 9.47 -18.98 3.86
C PHE A 37 8.43 -17.86 3.94
N ALA A 38 7.75 -17.70 5.08
CA ALA A 38 6.80 -16.60 5.29
C ALA A 38 7.47 -15.23 5.13
N ARG A 39 8.66 -15.05 5.74
CA ARG A 39 9.44 -13.81 5.60
C ARG A 39 9.92 -13.57 4.17
N ALA A 40 10.39 -14.62 3.50
CA ALA A 40 10.82 -14.54 2.10
C ALA A 40 9.66 -14.13 1.17
N ARG A 41 8.48 -14.73 1.35
CA ARG A 41 7.25 -14.37 0.62
C ARG A 41 6.88 -12.91 0.85
N GLU A 42 6.96 -12.42 2.08
CA GLU A 42 6.64 -11.03 2.38
C GLU A 42 7.66 -10.05 1.78
N ASN A 43 8.95 -10.38 1.79
CA ASN A 43 9.96 -9.59 1.10
C ASN A 43 9.69 -9.49 -0.42
N ALA A 44 9.23 -10.58 -1.05
CA ALA A 44 8.85 -10.58 -2.45
C ALA A 44 7.64 -9.66 -2.69
N ARG A 45 6.59 -9.76 -1.86
CA ARG A 45 5.41 -8.88 -1.93
C ARG A 45 5.77 -7.40 -1.74
N ARG A 46 6.64 -7.09 -0.77
CA ARG A 46 7.18 -5.74 -0.55
C ARG A 46 7.90 -5.21 -1.79
N THR A 47 8.66 -6.06 -2.48
CA THR A 47 9.37 -5.68 -3.71
C THR A 47 8.40 -5.36 -4.83
N SER A 48 7.34 -6.16 -4.98
CA SER A 48 6.25 -5.87 -5.93
C SER A 48 5.50 -4.58 -5.56
N CYS A 49 5.19 -4.37 -4.28
CA CYS A 49 4.59 -3.13 -3.79
C CYS A 49 5.48 -1.91 -4.10
N LEU A 50 6.78 -2.01 -3.85
CA LEU A 50 7.75 -0.95 -4.21
C LEU A 50 7.76 -0.64 -5.70
N SER A 51 7.69 -1.67 -6.55
CA SER A 51 7.59 -1.48 -8.01
C SER A 51 6.28 -0.79 -8.41
N ASN A 52 5.16 -1.17 -7.78
CA ASN A 52 3.86 -0.53 -7.99
C ASN A 52 3.90 0.95 -7.60
N VAL A 53 4.37 1.27 -6.39
CA VAL A 53 4.48 2.65 -5.90
C VAL A 53 5.45 3.48 -6.75
N ARG A 54 6.54 2.90 -7.25
CA ARG A 54 7.42 3.58 -8.19
C ARG A 54 6.73 3.92 -9.51
N GLN A 55 5.93 3.00 -10.06
CA GLN A 55 5.14 3.26 -11.27
C GLN A 55 4.10 4.37 -11.02
N LEU A 56 3.46 4.37 -9.85
CA LEU A 56 2.53 5.43 -9.46
C LEU A 56 3.24 6.78 -9.29
N GLY A 57 4.39 6.83 -8.62
CA GLY A 57 5.18 8.04 -8.46
C GLY A 57 5.61 8.63 -9.81
N LEU A 58 6.06 7.80 -10.75
CA LEU A 58 6.35 8.23 -12.12
C LEU A 58 5.09 8.74 -12.85
N GLY A 59 3.95 8.07 -12.67
CA GLY A 59 2.68 8.53 -13.22
C GLY A 59 2.25 9.90 -12.69
N ILE A 60 2.47 10.15 -11.39
CA ILE A 60 2.24 11.47 -10.79
C ILE A 60 3.16 12.52 -11.42
N MET A 61 4.44 12.21 -11.60
CA MET A 61 5.36 13.17 -12.22
C MET A 61 5.00 13.48 -13.68
N GLN A 62 4.49 12.49 -14.42
CA GLN A 62 3.97 12.71 -15.77
C GLN A 62 2.73 13.59 -15.75
N TYR A 63 1.77 13.33 -14.86
CA TYR A 63 0.62 14.20 -14.64
C TYR A 63 1.08 15.63 -14.32
N THR A 64 2.02 15.80 -13.40
CA THR A 64 2.50 17.13 -13.00
C THR A 64 3.10 17.91 -14.17
N GLN A 65 3.78 17.25 -15.10
CA GLN A 65 4.30 17.89 -16.31
C GLN A 65 3.20 18.34 -17.27
N ASP A 66 2.10 17.58 -17.37
CA ASP A 66 0.99 17.90 -18.27
C ASP A 66 0.03 18.97 -17.70
N TYR A 67 0.02 19.17 -16.39
CA TYR A 67 -0.96 20.00 -15.67
C TYR A 67 -0.29 21.13 -14.86
N ASP A 68 0.27 22.13 -15.56
CA ASP A 68 0.80 23.39 -15.00
C ASP A 68 1.79 23.22 -13.84
N GLU A 69 2.61 22.17 -13.87
CA GLU A 69 3.56 21.84 -12.80
C GLU A 69 2.89 21.72 -11.43
N ARG A 70 1.67 21.17 -11.37
CA ARG A 70 0.94 20.91 -10.13
C ARG A 70 0.80 19.42 -9.87
N TYR A 71 0.90 19.04 -8.60
CA TYR A 71 0.64 17.66 -8.21
C TYR A 71 -0.81 17.28 -8.45
N THR A 72 -1.02 15.99 -8.78
CA THR A 72 -2.35 15.44 -9.02
C THR A 72 -3.27 15.73 -7.84
N PRO A 73 -4.43 16.36 -8.07
CA PRO A 73 -5.37 16.60 -6.99
C PRO A 73 -5.86 15.27 -6.42
N CYS A 74 -6.04 15.21 -5.11
CA CYS A 74 -6.51 14.02 -4.42
C CYS A 74 -7.93 13.63 -4.89
N THR A 75 -8.73 14.64 -5.23
CA THR A 75 -10.07 14.57 -5.80
C THR A 75 -10.32 15.81 -6.67
N THR A 76 -11.04 15.64 -7.77
CA THR A 76 -11.55 16.73 -8.60
C THR A 76 -13.01 16.50 -8.95
N CYS A 77 -13.78 17.56 -9.16
CA CYS A 77 -15.16 17.47 -9.59
C CYS A 77 -15.25 17.28 -11.11
N THR A 78 -16.22 16.49 -11.59
CA THR A 78 -16.61 16.46 -13.01
C THR A 78 -17.31 17.75 -13.47
N ILE A 79 -17.82 18.54 -12.52
CA ILE A 79 -18.38 19.87 -12.76
C ILE A 79 -17.24 20.88 -12.84
N VAL A 80 -17.03 21.47 -14.03
CA VAL A 80 -16.04 22.53 -14.25
C VAL A 80 -16.38 23.75 -13.38
N GLY A 81 -15.43 24.20 -12.55
CA GLY A 81 -15.56 25.39 -11.71
C GLY A 81 -16.11 25.16 -10.30
N ALA A 82 -16.39 23.91 -9.89
CA ALA A 82 -16.78 23.61 -8.51
C ALA A 82 -15.54 23.68 -7.58
N PRO A 83 -15.65 24.31 -6.38
CA PRO A 83 -14.54 24.34 -5.43
C PRO A 83 -14.22 22.94 -4.88
N LEU A 84 -12.93 22.69 -4.61
CA LEU A 84 -12.45 21.45 -3.98
C LEU A 84 -13.19 21.27 -2.64
N GLY A 85 -14.06 20.26 -2.54
CA GLY A 85 -14.94 20.00 -1.39
C GLY A 85 -16.45 20.16 -1.64
N ALA A 86 -16.86 20.72 -2.79
CA ALA A 86 -18.28 20.77 -3.19
C ALA A 86 -18.80 19.46 -3.80
N CYS A 87 -17.92 18.48 -4.02
CA CYS A 87 -18.21 17.21 -4.70
C CYS A 87 -18.89 16.20 -3.74
N ASN A 88 -20.04 16.55 -3.14
CA ASN A 88 -20.68 15.71 -2.11
C ASN A 88 -21.61 14.59 -2.62
N THR A 89 -21.70 14.37 -3.94
CA THR A 89 -22.59 13.35 -4.49
C THR A 89 -22.07 12.76 -5.80
N GLY A 90 -21.23 11.71 -5.76
CA GLY A 90 -20.94 10.86 -6.92
C GLY A 90 -20.43 11.60 -8.16
N LEU A 91 -19.71 12.71 -8.00
CA LEU A 91 -19.16 13.48 -9.13
C LEU A 91 -17.67 13.76 -8.93
N ALA A 92 -17.07 13.09 -7.94
CA ALA A 92 -15.65 13.15 -7.65
C ALA A 92 -14.89 12.16 -8.55
N ILE A 93 -13.75 12.61 -9.07
CA ILE A 93 -12.71 11.78 -9.69
C ILE A 93 -11.52 11.82 -8.73
N LEU A 94 -11.10 10.67 -8.23
CA LEU A 94 -9.96 10.56 -7.32
C LEU A 94 -8.63 10.48 -8.07
N TRP A 95 -7.54 10.75 -7.35
CA TRP A 95 -6.19 10.64 -7.89
C TRP A 95 -5.87 9.30 -8.59
N PRO A 96 -6.33 8.11 -8.14
CA PRO A 96 -6.04 6.86 -8.85
C PRO A 96 -6.67 6.83 -10.25
N GLN A 97 -7.82 7.48 -10.41
CA GLN A 97 -8.51 7.59 -11.69
C GLN A 97 -7.81 8.61 -12.60
N LEU A 98 -7.36 9.73 -12.04
CA LEU A 98 -6.60 10.75 -12.78
C LEU A 98 -5.27 10.21 -13.31
N LEU A 99 -4.66 9.24 -12.62
CA LEU A 99 -3.42 8.61 -13.06
C LEU A 99 -3.59 7.50 -14.10
N GLN A 100 -4.81 7.02 -14.39
CA GLN A 100 -5.01 5.92 -15.34
C GLN A 100 -4.40 6.15 -16.74
N PRO A 101 -4.43 7.36 -17.33
CA PRO A 101 -3.79 7.60 -18.63
C PRO A 101 -2.27 7.36 -18.59
N TYR A 102 -1.64 7.61 -17.45
CA TYR A 102 -0.21 7.47 -17.20
C TYR A 102 0.19 6.06 -16.74
N VAL A 103 -0.78 5.31 -16.22
CA VAL A 103 -0.57 4.04 -15.55
C VAL A 103 -1.35 2.93 -16.26
N LYS A 104 -0.65 2.09 -17.03
CA LYS A 104 -1.24 1.12 -17.98
C LYS A 104 -1.99 -0.07 -17.35
N SER A 105 -2.09 -0.16 -16.02
CA SER A 105 -2.75 -1.26 -15.32
C SER A 105 -3.35 -0.80 -14.01
N THR A 106 -4.62 -1.16 -13.76
CA THR A 106 -5.29 -0.84 -12.50
C THR A 106 -4.81 -1.70 -11.32
N GLN A 107 -4.12 -2.81 -11.58
CA GLN A 107 -3.59 -3.69 -10.53
C GLN A 107 -2.47 -3.04 -9.72
N VAL A 108 -1.79 -2.04 -10.28
CA VAL A 108 -0.68 -1.37 -9.60
C VAL A 108 -1.15 -0.49 -8.44
N PHE A 109 -2.43 -0.14 -8.37
CA PHE A 109 -3.02 0.58 -7.22
C PHE A 109 -3.24 -0.32 -6.01
N GLN A 110 -3.11 -1.65 -6.16
CA GLN A 110 -3.26 -2.60 -5.08
C GLN A 110 -1.89 -3.10 -4.59
N CYS A 111 -1.71 -3.11 -3.28
CA CYS A 111 -0.56 -3.74 -2.65
C CYS A 111 -0.81 -5.25 -2.55
N PRO A 112 0.15 -6.13 -2.94
CA PRO A 112 -0.02 -7.59 -2.85
C PRO A 112 -0.16 -8.14 -1.43
N SER A 113 0.23 -7.36 -0.42
CA SER A 113 0.03 -7.68 1.01
C SER A 113 -1.26 -7.06 1.57
N ASP A 114 -2.08 -6.43 0.72
CA ASP A 114 -3.37 -5.91 1.12
C ASP A 114 -4.49 -6.91 0.95
N THR A 115 -4.97 -7.40 2.08
CA THR A 115 -6.11 -8.30 2.16
C THR A 115 -7.44 -7.57 2.27
N ASN A 116 -7.42 -6.24 2.47
CA ASN A 116 -8.64 -5.45 2.47
C ASN A 116 -9.06 -5.17 1.04
N SER A 117 -10.24 -5.70 0.69
CA SER A 117 -10.80 -5.63 -0.66
C SER A 117 -11.71 -4.42 -0.88
N THR A 118 -11.76 -3.50 0.07
CA THR A 118 -12.66 -2.35 -0.02
C THR A 118 -12.10 -1.37 -1.03
N ALA A 119 -12.79 -1.28 -2.16
CA ALA A 119 -12.53 -0.30 -3.20
C ALA A 119 -12.67 1.12 -2.64
N ILE A 120 -12.15 2.09 -3.40
CA ILE A 120 -12.48 3.51 -3.24
C ILE A 120 -13.95 3.66 -2.82
N PRO A 121 -14.28 4.47 -1.79
CA PRO A 121 -15.64 4.56 -1.28
C PRO A 121 -16.64 4.87 -2.40
N ALA A 122 -17.83 4.24 -2.36
CA ALA A 122 -18.82 4.31 -3.44
C ALA A 122 -19.30 5.74 -3.73
N TRP A 123 -19.30 6.64 -2.74
CA TRP A 123 -19.65 8.06 -2.92
C TRP A 123 -18.56 8.84 -3.69
N ALA A 124 -17.33 8.33 -3.71
CA ALA A 124 -16.20 8.91 -4.45
C ALA A 124 -16.10 8.36 -5.88
N MET A 125 -16.99 7.43 -6.27
CA MET A 125 -17.12 7.01 -7.66
C MET A 125 -18.10 7.93 -8.39
N PRO A 126 -17.82 8.31 -9.64
CA PRO A 126 -18.80 8.99 -10.47
C PRO A 126 -20.12 8.21 -10.52
N ASN A 127 -21.23 8.92 -10.42
CA ASN A 127 -22.60 8.46 -10.46
C ASN A 127 -23.37 9.29 -11.50
N PRO A 128 -23.79 8.68 -12.63
CA PRO A 128 -23.55 7.29 -13.01
C PRO A 128 -22.05 7.02 -13.26
N PRO A 129 -21.57 5.78 -13.04
CA PRO A 129 -20.19 5.42 -13.32
C PRO A 129 -19.91 5.71 -14.80
N ALA A 130 -18.94 6.58 -15.06
CA ALA A 130 -18.49 6.81 -16.42
C ALA A 130 -18.13 5.45 -17.04
N PRO A 131 -18.39 5.22 -18.34
CA PRO A 131 -18.28 3.89 -18.98
C PRO A 131 -16.89 3.23 -18.90
N TYR A 132 -15.89 3.95 -18.39
CA TYR A 132 -14.49 3.53 -18.23
C TYR A 132 -14.11 3.16 -16.78
N ILE A 133 -14.98 3.35 -15.79
CA ILE A 133 -14.60 3.26 -14.36
C ILE A 133 -15.12 1.95 -13.76
N LYS A 134 -14.31 0.89 -13.84
CA LYS A 134 -14.43 -0.23 -12.88
C LYS A 134 -13.91 0.24 -11.52
N PRO A 135 -14.46 -0.28 -10.39
CA PRO A 135 -13.92 0.05 -9.08
C PRO A 135 -12.42 -0.27 -9.03
N ILE A 136 -11.59 0.75 -8.81
CA ILE A 136 -10.14 0.59 -8.62
C ILE A 136 -9.93 0.27 -7.15
N HIS A 137 -9.22 -0.83 -6.87
CA HIS A 137 -8.69 -1.09 -5.53
C HIS A 137 -7.48 -0.18 -5.32
N ASN A 138 -7.52 0.61 -4.26
CA ASN A 138 -6.41 1.48 -3.90
C ASN A 138 -5.92 1.13 -2.50
N SER A 139 -4.68 0.67 -2.41
CA SER A 139 -3.99 0.35 -1.16
C SER A 139 -3.10 1.49 -0.69
N TYR A 140 -3.03 2.62 -1.39
CA TYR A 140 -2.10 3.71 -1.10
C TYR A 140 -2.84 5.00 -0.71
N LEU A 141 -2.27 5.74 0.23
CA LEU A 141 -2.76 7.05 0.64
C LEU A 141 -1.99 8.14 -0.10
N SER A 142 -2.70 9.20 -0.48
CA SER A 142 -2.12 10.42 -1.02
C SER A 142 -1.86 11.45 0.07
N SER A 143 -0.71 12.12 0.03
CA SER A 143 -0.37 13.21 0.94
C SER A 143 -1.37 14.37 0.86
N TYR A 144 -1.91 14.77 2.01
CA TYR A 144 -2.80 15.92 2.12
C TYR A 144 -2.15 17.20 1.60
N ASN A 145 -0.94 17.53 2.06
CA ASN A 145 -0.30 18.80 1.74
C ASN A 145 0.05 18.94 0.24
N LEU A 146 0.38 17.83 -0.44
CA LEU A 146 0.72 17.83 -1.86
C LEU A 146 -0.50 17.67 -2.76
N MET A 147 -1.30 16.63 -2.51
CA MET A 147 -2.34 16.21 -3.44
C MET A 147 -3.70 16.79 -3.07
N TYR A 148 -4.05 16.95 -1.78
CA TYR A 148 -5.33 17.57 -1.42
C TYR A 148 -5.40 19.03 -1.86
N ASN A 149 -4.28 19.74 -1.74
CA ASN A 149 -4.17 21.15 -2.13
C ASN A 149 -3.70 21.36 -3.58
N SER A 150 -3.40 20.28 -4.33
CA SER A 150 -2.78 20.34 -5.66
C SER A 150 -1.62 21.36 -5.69
N ALA A 151 -0.65 21.10 -4.81
CA ALA A 151 0.49 21.97 -4.59
C ALA A 151 1.31 22.12 -5.89
N SER A 152 1.94 23.28 -6.06
CA SER A 152 2.86 23.50 -7.18
C SER A 152 4.17 22.75 -6.92
N LEU A 153 4.75 22.18 -7.98
CA LEU A 153 6.08 21.58 -7.97
C LEU A 153 7.12 22.54 -7.38
N ALA A 154 7.01 23.85 -7.70
CA ALA A 154 7.90 24.88 -7.21
C ALA A 154 7.77 25.17 -5.70
N SER A 155 6.66 24.78 -5.06
CA SER A 155 6.48 24.96 -3.61
C SER A 155 7.16 23.88 -2.76
N VAL A 156 7.62 22.79 -3.38
CA VAL A 156 8.28 21.69 -2.67
C VAL A 156 9.77 21.98 -2.53
N GLN A 157 10.20 22.30 -1.31
CA GLN A 157 11.60 22.66 -1.04
C GLN A 157 12.54 21.46 -1.08
N SER A 158 12.06 20.29 -0.62
CA SER A 158 12.86 19.07 -0.49
C SER A 158 12.20 17.86 -1.16
N PRO A 159 12.13 17.78 -2.51
CA PRO A 159 11.36 16.76 -3.21
C PRO A 159 11.75 15.31 -2.90
N ALA A 160 13.04 15.05 -2.63
CA ALA A 160 13.55 13.72 -2.32
C ALA A 160 13.24 13.26 -0.89
N THR A 161 12.67 14.11 -0.04
CA THR A 161 12.37 13.75 1.35
C THR A 161 10.94 14.12 1.76
N THR A 162 10.18 14.77 0.89
CA THR A 162 8.74 14.97 1.04
C THR A 162 7.98 13.75 0.47
N VAL A 163 7.15 13.12 1.29
CA VAL A 163 6.35 11.94 0.94
C VAL A 163 5.08 12.36 0.22
N ILE A 164 4.81 11.73 -0.92
CA ILE A 164 3.59 11.95 -1.71
C ILE A 164 2.60 10.79 -1.65
N LEU A 165 3.10 9.55 -1.66
CA LEU A 165 2.28 8.36 -1.47
C LEU A 165 2.85 7.50 -0.36
N ALA A 166 1.98 6.82 0.38
CA ALA A 166 2.38 5.79 1.33
C ALA A 166 1.43 4.59 1.28
N ASP A 167 1.90 3.40 1.64
CA ASP A 167 1.03 2.26 1.95
C ASP A 167 -0.09 2.68 2.91
N GLY A 168 -1.34 2.38 2.58
CA GLY A 168 -2.50 2.81 3.33
C GLY A 168 -2.81 1.93 4.52
N GLY A 169 -2.88 2.56 5.69
CA GLY A 169 -3.04 1.92 6.99
C GLY A 169 -4.36 2.25 7.65
N LEU A 170 -4.40 2.01 8.95
CA LEU A 170 -5.61 1.74 9.70
C LEU A 170 -6.03 3.00 10.48
N THR A 171 -5.24 3.42 11.46
CA THR A 171 -5.45 4.64 12.27
C THR A 171 -4.13 5.15 12.86
N ALA A 172 -4.01 6.44 13.16
CA ALA A 172 -2.83 6.98 13.86
C ALA A 172 -2.97 6.91 15.39
N SER A 173 -1.85 6.89 16.11
CA SER A 173 -1.76 7.21 17.54
C SER A 173 -0.96 8.48 17.74
N ALA A 174 -1.30 9.28 18.75
CA ALA A 174 -0.45 10.39 19.19
C ALA A 174 0.84 9.91 19.88
N THR A 175 0.91 8.63 20.28
CA THR A 175 2.07 8.00 20.92
C THR A 175 2.68 6.91 20.04
N PRO A 176 4.00 6.65 20.12
CA PRO A 176 4.65 5.53 19.44
C PRO A 176 3.91 4.20 19.72
N PRO A 177 3.68 3.34 18.72
CA PRO A 177 4.26 3.32 17.37
C PRO A 177 3.56 4.21 16.31
N TYR A 178 2.79 5.24 16.69
CA TYR A 178 2.11 6.24 15.84
C TYR A 178 1.10 5.72 14.81
N VAL A 179 1.05 4.40 14.60
CA VAL A 179 0.07 3.68 13.80
C VAL A 179 -0.56 2.62 14.69
N THR A 180 -1.88 2.51 14.66
CA THR A 180 -2.66 1.53 15.42
C THR A 180 -3.37 0.56 14.48
N THR A 181 -3.97 -0.49 15.04
CA THR A 181 -4.50 -1.63 14.29
C THR A 181 -6.00 -1.53 13.97
N THR A 182 -6.67 -0.41 14.23
CA THR A 182 -8.11 -0.28 14.00
C THR A 182 -8.40 0.05 12.53
N GLN A 183 -9.05 -0.85 11.81
CA GLN A 183 -9.24 -0.73 10.37
C GLN A 183 -10.18 0.40 9.95
N LYS A 184 -9.72 1.23 9.00
CA LYS A 184 -10.54 2.14 8.19
C LYS A 184 -10.62 1.63 6.75
N PRO A 185 -11.73 1.01 6.34
CA PRO A 185 -11.81 0.28 5.07
C PRO A 185 -11.69 1.14 3.81
N THR A 186 -11.80 2.46 3.88
CA THR A 186 -12.00 3.30 2.68
C THR A 186 -11.05 4.49 2.59
N SER A 187 -10.05 4.56 3.47
CA SER A 187 -9.16 5.71 3.56
C SER A 187 -8.24 5.89 2.36
N TRP A 188 -7.96 7.15 2.05
CA TRP A 188 -7.19 7.53 0.86
C TRP A 188 -6.35 8.80 1.04
N ILE A 189 -6.50 9.52 2.17
CA ILE A 189 -5.73 10.70 2.52
C ILE A 189 -4.76 10.39 3.67
N LEU A 190 -3.48 10.76 3.47
CA LEU A 190 -2.42 10.72 4.46
C LEU A 190 -2.24 12.10 5.10
N VAL A 191 -2.23 12.15 6.43
CA VAL A 191 -2.05 13.37 7.24
C VAL A 191 -1.07 13.15 8.38
N ASP A 192 -0.64 14.23 9.02
CA ASP A 192 0.17 14.13 10.23
C ASP A 192 -0.66 13.55 11.40
N PRO A 193 -0.08 12.69 12.25
CA PRO A 193 -0.71 12.27 13.50
C PRO A 193 -1.25 13.40 14.38
N THR A 194 -0.68 14.61 14.33
CA THR A 194 -1.10 15.76 15.14
C THR A 194 -2.36 16.43 14.64
N ASP A 195 -2.74 16.26 13.38
CA ASP A 195 -3.91 16.92 12.80
C ASP A 195 -5.23 16.38 13.40
N GLY A 196 -5.18 15.29 14.17
CA GLY A 196 -6.35 14.63 14.77
C GLY A 196 -7.23 13.89 13.75
N ASN A 197 -7.13 14.24 12.46
CA ASN A 197 -7.92 13.66 11.38
C ASN A 197 -7.68 12.16 11.21
N ALA A 198 -6.44 11.69 11.28
CA ALA A 198 -6.11 10.26 11.22
C ALA A 198 -6.66 9.44 12.41
N GLN A 199 -7.11 10.10 13.49
CA GLN A 199 -7.74 9.49 14.67
C GLN A 199 -9.27 9.62 14.66
N SER A 200 -9.82 10.47 13.78
CA SER A 200 -11.25 10.72 13.71
C SER A 200 -12.04 9.52 13.20
N ALA A 201 -13.37 9.53 13.39
CA ALA A 201 -14.28 8.54 12.79
C ALA A 201 -14.45 8.71 11.27
N ASN A 202 -13.94 9.79 10.68
CA ASN A 202 -13.99 9.99 9.23
C ASN A 202 -13.08 8.95 8.55
N GLU A 203 -13.65 8.22 7.59
CA GLU A 203 -13.00 7.13 6.91
C GLU A 203 -11.97 7.59 5.86
N ASP A 204 -12.00 8.85 5.42
CA ASP A 204 -11.09 9.38 4.38
C ASP A 204 -9.63 9.43 4.83
N TRP A 205 -9.42 9.71 6.11
CA TRP A 205 -8.14 10.06 6.70
C TRP A 205 -7.51 8.85 7.39
N ALA A 206 -6.28 8.54 7.03
CA ALA A 206 -5.55 7.43 7.64
C ALA A 206 -4.06 7.70 7.83
N ALA A 207 -3.50 6.79 8.62
CA ALA A 207 -2.07 6.64 8.83
C ALA A 207 -1.50 5.62 7.83
N PRO A 208 -0.19 5.64 7.56
CA PRO A 208 0.45 4.65 6.72
C PRO A 208 0.45 3.26 7.37
N ASN A 209 0.52 2.21 6.56
CA ASN A 209 0.60 0.84 7.03
C ASN A 209 2.05 0.37 7.16
N SER A 210 2.31 -0.46 8.17
CA SER A 210 3.60 -1.14 8.37
C SER A 210 3.53 -2.64 8.01
N ARG A 211 2.66 -3.01 7.07
CA ARG A 211 2.35 -4.40 6.67
C ARG A 211 3.55 -5.18 6.14
N HIS A 212 4.60 -4.51 5.66
CA HIS A 212 5.80 -5.15 5.13
C HIS A 212 6.89 -5.28 6.19
N LEU A 213 6.70 -6.12 7.21
CA LEU A 213 7.70 -6.34 8.28
C LEU A 213 8.12 -5.03 9.00
N GLU A 214 7.13 -4.28 9.50
CA GLU A 214 7.30 -2.97 10.17
C GLU A 214 7.74 -1.83 9.23
N THR A 215 7.84 -2.10 7.93
CA THR A 215 8.12 -1.10 6.91
C THR A 215 6.87 -0.78 6.09
N GLY A 216 6.78 0.47 5.65
CA GLY A 216 5.86 0.93 4.62
C GLY A 216 6.63 1.30 3.37
N VAL A 217 5.99 1.14 2.22
CA VAL A 217 6.46 1.62 0.92
C VAL A 217 5.95 3.03 0.70
N LEU A 218 6.85 3.90 0.26
CA LEU A 218 6.62 5.32 0.08
C LEU A 218 7.01 5.74 -1.33
N ALA A 219 6.29 6.69 -1.90
CA ALA A 219 6.77 7.53 -2.99
C ALA A 219 7.08 8.93 -2.46
N PHE A 220 8.08 9.57 -3.05
CA PHE A 220 8.48 10.93 -2.75
C PHE A 220 8.08 11.88 -3.87
N ALA A 221 8.10 13.16 -3.56
CA ALA A 221 7.67 14.22 -4.47
C ALA A 221 8.53 14.30 -5.75
N ASP A 222 9.76 13.80 -5.75
CA ASP A 222 10.58 13.65 -6.97
C ASP A 222 10.25 12.40 -7.82
N GLY A 223 9.29 11.58 -7.38
CA GLY A 223 8.86 10.36 -8.05
C GLY A 223 9.65 9.09 -7.69
N HIS A 224 10.69 9.15 -6.86
CA HIS A 224 11.35 7.93 -6.39
C HIS A 224 10.51 7.22 -5.32
N ALA A 225 10.79 5.94 -5.10
CA ALA A 225 10.11 5.14 -4.10
C ALA A 225 11.10 4.43 -3.19
N LYS A 226 10.76 4.29 -1.91
CA LYS A 226 11.60 3.64 -0.90
C LYS A 226 10.75 2.91 0.12
N SER A 227 11.24 1.77 0.59
CA SER A 227 10.69 1.10 1.76
C SER A 227 11.43 1.54 3.01
N MET A 228 10.71 2.02 4.02
CA MET A 228 11.29 2.49 5.28
C MET A 228 10.44 2.05 6.47
N ARG A 229 11.07 1.90 7.64
CA ARG A 229 10.35 1.67 8.91
C ARG A 229 9.39 2.84 9.15
N THR A 230 8.12 2.55 9.41
CA THR A 230 7.10 3.59 9.59
C THR A 230 7.45 4.54 10.74
N SER A 231 8.04 4.01 11.81
CA SER A 231 8.52 4.81 12.96
C SER A 231 9.65 5.80 12.65
N LYS A 232 10.32 5.71 11.50
CA LYS A 232 11.39 6.66 11.13
C LYS A 232 10.88 7.94 10.48
N TRP A 233 9.72 7.88 9.83
CA TRP A 233 9.23 8.96 9.00
C TRP A 233 7.81 9.39 9.38
N TYR A 234 7.03 8.55 10.07
CA TYR A 234 5.67 8.86 10.47
C TYR A 234 5.58 8.96 12.00
N TYR A 235 5.58 10.20 12.47
CA TYR A 235 5.50 10.60 13.87
C TYR A 235 4.87 12.00 13.95
N ALA A 236 4.52 12.44 15.15
CA ALA A 236 3.89 13.75 15.35
C ALA A 236 4.77 14.92 14.88
N ASN A 237 4.22 15.83 14.07
CA ASN A 237 4.95 16.93 13.41
C ASN A 237 6.08 16.41 12.51
N THR A 238 5.80 15.37 11.74
CA THR A 238 6.80 14.81 10.84
C THR A 238 7.11 15.78 9.71
N PRO A 239 8.39 16.13 9.49
CA PRO A 239 8.76 17.03 8.40
C PRO A 239 8.60 16.33 7.03
N TRP A 240 8.45 15.01 7.02
CA TRP A 240 8.28 14.19 5.80
C TRP A 240 6.97 14.47 5.07
N LEU A 241 5.96 15.04 5.74
CA LEU A 241 4.69 15.45 5.12
C LEU A 241 4.60 16.95 4.83
N ASP A 242 5.59 17.72 5.30
CA ASP A 242 5.66 19.17 5.08
C ASP A 242 6.40 19.46 3.75
N ILE A 243 5.78 20.25 2.89
CA ILE A 243 6.34 20.66 1.59
C ILE A 243 7.45 21.71 1.74
N ALA A 244 7.45 22.48 2.83
CA ALA A 244 8.41 23.54 3.08
C ALA A 244 9.73 23.03 3.68
N ILE A 245 9.71 21.85 4.31
CA ILE A 245 10.86 21.29 5.02
C ILE A 245 11.30 19.98 4.37
N GLY A 246 10.38 19.03 4.21
CA GLY A 246 10.68 17.64 3.85
C GLY A 246 11.47 16.89 4.93
N GLY A 247 11.57 15.57 4.82
CA GLY A 247 12.36 14.75 5.74
C GLY A 247 13.86 15.10 5.74
N ASN A 248 14.55 14.77 6.83
CA ASN A 248 16.01 14.80 6.94
C ASN A 248 16.59 13.38 6.91
#